data_AF-A0ABD7G2E6-F1
#
_entry.id   AF-A0ABD7G2E6-F1
#
_cell.length_a   1.000
_cell.length_b   1.000
_cell.length_c   1.000
_cell.angle_alpha   90.00
_cell.angle_beta   90.00
_cell.angle_gamma   90.00
#
_symmetry.space_group_name_H-M   'P 1'
#
loop_
_entity.id
_entity.type
_entity.pdbx_description
1 polymer ?
#
loop_
_entity_poly.entity_id
_entity_poly.type
_entity_poly.pdbx_seq_one_letter_code
_entity_poly.pdbx_strand_id
1 'polypeptide(L)'
;MKKSLILSKIFILLLLGVASYVRGCDIYALLEEMEFPDDIDTIFELKIEMARQSGGTYYRDDFIRYLEDLNPAFKVDAELTLEQLQWAKAVMDAGTLKRLSSGMGMVDVNTKSTVPISEAKYLVGKELAKLDPIILSTNWNLNSVGRVIVTNDNVTTYWTHLKGVPVRGHPDGVTWDSIPGAGSPDGENELVIALTKNNKGEWTIPKGNHGSSNLVIHEFAHTLDKLVGQRLDGRKLSKDPEFYRNWYNDYQSGKITEQYYLQPENNYENALEESFAEGFAKYFENNGRVTSYDWPYISSYIGNYLMKKLKDK
;
A
#
# COMPACT_ATOMS: atom_id res chain seq x y z
N MET A 1 19.00 33.92 -13.73
CA MET A 1 19.76 33.89 -12.45
C MET A 1 18.82 33.57 -11.30
N LYS A 2 19.11 32.45 -10.61
CA LYS A 2 18.69 32.01 -9.26
C LYS A 2 17.22 32.18 -8.82
N LYS A 3 16.48 31.06 -8.86
CA LYS A 3 15.63 30.61 -7.73
C LYS A 3 15.74 29.08 -7.63
N SER A 4 16.48 28.63 -6.62
CA SER A 4 16.66 27.23 -6.22
C SER A 4 16.80 27.20 -4.69
N LEU A 5 16.41 26.08 -4.09
CA LEU A 5 16.38 25.72 -2.66
C LEU A 5 15.23 26.30 -1.81
N ILE A 6 14.08 25.61 -1.82
CA ILE A 6 13.27 25.37 -0.62
C ILE A 6 12.65 23.95 -0.73
N LEU A 7 13.47 22.92 -0.53
CA LEU A 7 13.03 21.51 -0.41
C LEU A 7 14.05 20.81 0.52
N SER A 8 13.93 20.98 1.84
CA SER A 8 14.65 20.15 2.83
C SER A 8 14.21 20.38 4.31
N LYS A 9 12.95 20.71 4.61
CA LYS A 9 12.56 21.01 6.01
C LYS A 9 11.24 20.41 6.52
N ILE A 10 10.64 19.45 5.82
CA ILE A 10 9.40 18.81 6.28
C ILE A 10 9.60 17.30 6.38
N PHE A 11 10.49 16.90 7.29
CA PHE A 11 10.58 15.52 7.79
C PHE A 11 10.91 15.48 9.30
N ILE A 12 10.65 16.57 10.04
CA ILE A 12 11.05 16.73 11.45
C ILE A 12 9.84 16.82 12.42
N LEU A 13 8.59 16.86 11.94
CA LEU A 13 7.42 17.04 12.82
C LEU A 13 6.61 15.76 13.06
N LEU A 14 7.27 14.70 13.51
CA LEU A 14 6.60 13.68 14.35
C LEU A 14 7.43 13.18 15.55
N LEU A 15 8.44 13.97 15.97
CA LEU A 15 9.32 13.64 17.10
C LEU A 15 9.28 14.69 18.25
N LEU A 16 8.26 15.54 18.29
CA LEU A 16 8.09 16.52 19.37
C LEU A 16 6.98 16.08 20.32
N GLY A 17 7.30 15.10 21.14
CA GLY A 17 6.40 14.59 22.18
C GLY A 17 7.04 13.67 23.23
N VAL A 18 8.34 13.39 23.17
CA VAL A 18 9.06 12.63 24.21
C VAL A 18 10.41 13.29 24.49
N ALA A 19 10.38 14.50 25.04
CA ALA A 19 11.55 15.13 25.61
C ALA A 19 11.42 15.09 27.13
N SER A 20 11.76 13.95 27.75
CA SER A 20 12.21 13.86 29.17
C SER A 20 12.41 12.42 29.65
N TYR A 21 13.44 11.72 29.13
CA TYR A 21 14.38 10.86 29.88
C TYR A 21 15.28 10.12 28.86
N VAL A 22 16.48 10.63 28.58
CA VAL A 22 17.52 9.83 27.91
C VAL A 22 18.65 9.67 28.93
N ARG A 23 18.60 8.58 29.70
CA ARG A 23 19.81 7.97 30.24
C ARG A 23 20.47 7.21 29.09
N GLY A 24 21.80 7.26 29.02
CA GLY A 24 22.61 6.82 27.87
C GLY A 24 22.26 5.42 27.37
N CYS A 25 21.53 5.37 26.26
CA CYS A 25 21.35 4.17 25.46
C CYS A 25 22.47 4.20 24.41
N ASP A 26 23.51 3.40 24.63
CA ASP A 26 24.54 3.16 23.63
C ASP A 26 24.08 2.07 22.64
N ILE A 27 24.88 1.84 21.59
CA ILE A 27 24.56 0.88 20.53
C ILE A 27 24.33 -0.53 21.11
N TYR A 28 25.12 -0.94 22.11
CA TYR A 28 25.02 -2.25 22.75
C TYR A 28 23.66 -2.45 23.42
N ALA A 29 23.19 -1.47 24.20
CA ALA A 29 21.89 -1.58 24.86
C ALA A 29 20.74 -1.75 23.85
N LEU A 30 20.78 -1.07 22.70
CA LEU A 30 19.74 -1.22 21.67
C LEU A 30 19.84 -2.55 20.93
N LEU A 31 21.05 -3.05 20.65
CA LEU A 31 21.22 -4.37 20.05
C LEU A 31 20.67 -5.46 20.97
N GLU A 32 20.93 -5.36 22.27
CA GLU A 32 20.37 -6.27 23.29
C GLU A 32 18.83 -6.21 23.31
N GLU A 33 18.24 -5.00 23.31
CA GLU A 33 16.77 -4.82 23.23
C GLU A 33 16.15 -5.41 21.96
N MET A 34 16.89 -5.40 20.84
CA MET A 34 16.46 -5.98 19.57
C MET A 34 16.73 -7.49 19.49
N GLU A 35 17.37 -8.08 20.51
CA GLU A 35 17.85 -9.46 20.52
C GLU A 35 18.84 -9.74 19.37
N PHE A 36 19.66 -8.74 19.02
CA PHE A 36 20.71 -8.82 17.99
C PHE A 36 22.07 -9.15 18.64
N PRO A 37 22.99 -9.77 17.90
CA PRO A 37 24.39 -9.87 18.31
C PRO A 37 24.98 -8.50 18.66
N ASP A 38 25.82 -8.46 19.70
CA ASP A 38 26.45 -7.25 20.21
C ASP A 38 27.68 -6.81 19.40
N ASP A 39 28.09 -7.62 18.42
CA ASP A 39 29.20 -7.39 17.50
C ASP A 39 28.77 -6.86 16.12
N ILE A 40 27.53 -6.38 15.98
CA ILE A 40 27.08 -5.70 14.76
C ILE A 40 27.69 -4.30 14.69
N ASP A 41 28.64 -4.14 13.77
CA ASP A 41 29.39 -2.90 13.59
C ASP A 41 29.01 -2.15 12.30
N THR A 42 28.32 -2.81 11.37
CA THR A 42 28.02 -2.25 10.03
C THR A 42 26.54 -2.24 9.68
N ILE A 43 26.17 -1.34 8.76
CA ILE A 43 24.83 -1.31 8.15
C ILE A 43 24.53 -2.63 7.44
N PHE A 44 25.50 -3.23 6.76
CA PHE A 44 25.32 -4.51 6.09
C PHE A 44 24.94 -5.62 7.07
N GLU A 45 25.69 -5.80 8.16
CA GLU A 45 25.39 -6.78 9.21
C GLU A 45 24.01 -6.54 9.83
N LEU A 46 23.67 -5.28 10.12
CA LEU A 46 22.36 -4.92 10.63
C LEU A 46 21.23 -5.34 9.67
N LYS A 47 21.36 -5.07 8.37
CA LYS A 47 20.36 -5.47 7.36
C LYS A 47 20.17 -6.99 7.30
N ILE A 48 21.27 -7.74 7.39
CA ILE A 48 21.24 -9.21 7.39
C ILE A 48 20.48 -9.72 8.61
N GLU A 49 20.73 -9.15 9.77
CA GLU A 49 20.10 -9.57 11.02
C GLU A 49 18.61 -9.20 11.07
N MET A 50 18.24 -7.99 10.63
CA MET A 50 16.84 -7.60 10.47
C MET A 50 16.08 -8.55 9.54
N ALA A 51 16.70 -8.94 8.42
CA ALA A 51 16.11 -9.88 7.49
C ALA A 51 15.95 -11.28 8.10
N ARG A 52 16.96 -11.75 8.84
CA ARG A 52 16.94 -13.04 9.56
C ARG A 52 15.76 -13.11 10.51
N GLN A 53 15.57 -12.10 11.35
CA GLN A 53 14.49 -12.07 12.33
C GLN A 53 13.09 -11.90 11.71
N SER A 54 12.97 -11.25 10.56
CA SER A 54 11.66 -10.86 9.98
C SER A 54 11.01 -11.90 9.05
N GLY A 55 11.64 -13.05 8.83
CA GLY A 55 11.11 -14.05 7.90
C GLY A 55 12.14 -15.00 7.30
N GLY A 56 13.40 -14.95 7.76
CA GLY A 56 14.46 -15.86 7.32
C GLY A 56 15.05 -15.51 5.95
N THR A 57 15.82 -16.44 5.39
CA THR A 57 16.63 -16.20 4.19
C THR A 57 15.83 -16.11 2.89
N TYR A 58 14.58 -16.58 2.87
CA TYR A 58 13.78 -16.65 1.64
C TYR A 58 13.48 -15.27 1.03
N TYR A 59 13.21 -14.26 1.87
CA TYR A 59 12.93 -12.89 1.45
C TYR A 59 14.11 -11.93 1.68
N ARG A 60 15.31 -12.45 1.95
CA ARG A 60 16.44 -11.63 2.42
C ARG A 60 16.75 -10.47 1.47
N ASP A 61 16.89 -10.77 0.18
CA ASP A 61 17.30 -9.77 -0.80
C ASP A 61 16.20 -8.72 -1.02
N ASP A 62 14.92 -9.12 -0.94
CA ASP A 62 13.77 -8.21 -0.99
C ASP A 62 13.67 -7.33 0.27
N PHE A 63 13.97 -7.87 1.45
CA PHE A 63 14.03 -7.10 2.70
C PHE A 63 15.14 -6.06 2.65
N ILE A 64 16.33 -6.44 2.19
CA ILE A 64 17.46 -5.51 2.02
C ILE A 64 17.07 -4.38 1.06
N ARG A 65 16.52 -4.73 -0.11
CA ARG A 65 16.06 -3.75 -1.10
C ARG A 65 15.00 -2.80 -0.52
N TYR A 66 14.10 -3.32 0.30
CA TYR A 66 13.05 -2.50 0.92
C TYR A 66 13.59 -1.55 1.98
N LEU A 67 14.52 -2.00 2.82
CA LEU A 67 15.20 -1.13 3.79
C LEU A 67 15.94 0.02 3.09
N GLU A 68 16.58 -0.26 1.96
CA GLU A 68 17.26 0.73 1.12
C GLU A 68 16.30 1.73 0.44
N ASP A 69 15.10 1.27 0.06
CA ASP A 69 14.04 2.13 -0.47
C ASP A 69 13.44 3.04 0.63
N LEU A 70 13.30 2.53 1.87
CA LEU A 70 12.79 3.29 3.02
C LEU A 70 13.81 4.30 3.56
N ASN A 71 15.10 3.94 3.54
CA ASN A 71 16.18 4.80 4.01
C ASN A 71 17.38 4.71 3.06
N PRO A 72 17.60 5.72 2.20
CA PRO A 72 18.73 5.73 1.27
C PRO A 72 20.11 5.61 1.92
N ALA A 73 20.26 5.93 3.22
CA ALA A 73 21.51 5.71 3.94
C ALA A 73 21.89 4.22 4.01
N PHE A 74 20.92 3.32 3.93
CA PHE A 74 21.14 1.87 3.99
C PHE A 74 21.68 1.28 2.67
N LYS A 75 21.79 2.10 1.59
CA LYS A 75 22.35 1.67 0.29
C LYS A 75 23.87 1.56 0.29
N VAL A 76 24.53 2.26 1.20
CA VAL A 76 25.98 2.27 1.32
C VAL A 76 26.32 1.59 2.63
N ASP A 77 27.21 0.59 2.57
CA ASP A 77 27.71 -0.03 3.79
C ASP A 77 28.67 0.92 4.50
N ALA A 78 28.48 1.06 5.81
CA ALA A 78 29.23 1.98 6.66
C ALA A 78 29.13 1.52 8.12
N GLU A 79 29.96 2.11 8.97
CA GLU A 79 29.88 1.93 10.42
C GLU A 79 28.49 2.29 10.93
N LEU A 80 27.98 1.44 11.82
CA LEU A 80 26.66 1.60 12.42
C LEU A 80 26.65 2.77 13.40
N THR A 81 25.71 3.69 13.18
CA THR A 81 25.45 4.80 14.09
C THR A 81 24.24 4.52 14.97
N LEU A 82 24.19 5.19 16.13
CA LEU A 82 23.04 5.11 17.04
C LEU A 82 21.72 5.51 16.36
N GLU A 83 21.73 6.53 15.50
CA GLU A 83 20.53 7.00 14.78
C GLU A 83 19.99 5.93 13.82
N GLN A 84 20.89 5.23 13.09
CA GLN A 84 20.50 4.15 12.19
C GLN A 84 19.94 2.95 12.95
N LEU A 85 20.51 2.63 14.11
CA LEU A 85 20.02 1.54 14.95
C LEU A 85 18.64 1.88 15.56
N GLN A 86 18.44 3.11 16.03
CA GLN A 86 17.13 3.59 16.49
C GLN A 86 16.07 3.54 15.38
N TRP A 87 16.46 3.95 14.16
CA TRP A 87 15.58 3.84 12.99
C TRP A 87 15.24 2.38 12.67
N ALA A 88 16.24 1.49 12.66
CA ALA A 88 16.04 0.07 12.40
C ALA A 88 15.12 -0.59 13.44
N LYS A 89 15.31 -0.26 14.72
CA LYS A 89 14.40 -0.67 15.80
C LYS A 89 12.97 -0.23 15.54
N ALA A 90 12.76 1.05 15.19
CA ALA A 90 11.43 1.55 14.88
C ALA A 90 10.78 0.82 13.69
N VAL A 91 11.55 0.47 12.65
CA VAL A 91 11.09 -0.33 11.51
C VAL A 91 10.66 -1.74 11.93
N MET A 92 11.44 -2.39 12.79
CA MET A 92 11.19 -3.73 13.34
C MET A 92 9.97 -3.75 14.26
N ASP A 93 9.91 -2.83 15.23
CA ASP A 93 8.80 -2.69 16.18
C ASP A 93 7.49 -2.40 15.44
N ALA A 94 7.54 -1.60 14.38
CA ALA A 94 6.39 -1.35 13.52
C ALA A 94 5.96 -2.58 12.70
N GLY A 95 6.70 -3.70 12.70
CA GLY A 95 6.38 -4.90 11.93
C GLY A 95 6.50 -4.72 10.42
N THR A 96 7.31 -3.77 9.96
CA THR A 96 7.37 -3.32 8.56
C THR A 96 7.80 -4.43 7.60
N LEU A 97 8.84 -5.20 7.94
CA LEU A 97 9.32 -6.30 7.10
C LEU A 97 8.35 -7.49 7.09
N LYS A 98 7.65 -7.74 8.19
CA LYS A 98 6.60 -8.77 8.26
C LYS A 98 5.39 -8.41 7.38
N ARG A 99 5.03 -7.13 7.29
CA ARG A 99 4.00 -6.67 6.33
C ARG A 99 4.45 -6.85 4.89
N LEU A 100 5.71 -6.57 4.58
CA LEU A 100 6.26 -6.82 3.24
C LEU A 100 6.14 -8.30 2.86
N SER A 101 6.63 -9.22 3.70
CA SER A 101 6.53 -10.65 3.38
C SER A 101 5.08 -11.13 3.29
N SER A 102 4.18 -10.60 4.12
CA SER A 102 2.74 -10.86 4.02
C SER A 102 2.18 -10.39 2.68
N GLY A 103 2.46 -9.14 2.29
CA GLY A 103 2.05 -8.57 1.00
C GLY A 103 2.60 -9.37 -0.18
N MET A 104 3.88 -9.73 -0.16
CA MET A 104 4.51 -10.58 -1.18
C MET A 104 3.87 -11.98 -1.27
N GLY A 105 3.40 -12.52 -0.15
CA GLY A 105 2.67 -13.78 -0.09
C GLY A 105 1.30 -13.74 -0.78
N MET A 106 0.71 -12.56 -0.97
CA MET A 106 -0.56 -12.38 -1.67
C MET A 106 -0.42 -12.35 -3.19
N VAL A 107 0.81 -12.20 -3.69
CA VAL A 107 1.09 -11.94 -5.10
C VAL A 107 1.42 -13.24 -5.84
N ASP A 108 0.68 -13.47 -6.92
CA ASP A 108 0.98 -14.43 -7.96
C ASP A 108 1.34 -13.73 -9.27
N VAL A 109 1.94 -14.47 -10.18
CA VAL A 109 2.24 -13.99 -11.53
C VAL A 109 1.48 -14.84 -12.53
N ASN A 110 0.75 -14.17 -13.43
CA ASN A 110 0.15 -14.78 -14.61
C ASN A 110 1.22 -15.58 -15.35
N THR A 111 0.98 -16.88 -15.58
CA THR A 111 1.95 -17.77 -16.24
C THR A 111 2.31 -17.35 -17.66
N LYS A 112 1.49 -16.50 -18.29
CA LYS A 112 1.75 -15.93 -19.62
C LYS A 112 2.55 -14.63 -19.56
N SER A 113 2.81 -14.10 -18.36
CA SER A 113 3.51 -12.85 -18.19
C SER A 113 5.02 -13.00 -18.32
N THR A 114 5.66 -11.95 -18.83
CA THR A 114 7.13 -11.83 -18.89
C THR A 114 7.75 -11.17 -17.66
N VAL A 115 6.93 -10.77 -16.67
CA VAL A 115 7.41 -10.18 -15.42
C VAL A 115 8.09 -11.25 -14.57
N PRO A 116 9.34 -11.04 -14.11
CA PRO A 116 9.98 -11.94 -13.16
C PRO A 116 9.19 -12.04 -11.84
N ILE A 117 9.05 -13.25 -11.30
CA ILE A 117 8.28 -13.49 -10.06
C ILE A 117 8.78 -12.66 -8.89
N SER A 118 10.09 -12.55 -8.70
CA SER A 118 10.68 -11.72 -7.64
C SER A 118 10.29 -10.25 -7.80
N GLU A 119 10.37 -9.71 -9.01
CA GLU A 119 10.05 -8.31 -9.29
C GLU A 119 8.56 -8.01 -9.10
N ALA A 120 7.68 -8.90 -9.56
CA ALA A 120 6.24 -8.80 -9.33
C ALA A 120 5.91 -8.77 -7.83
N LYS A 121 6.43 -9.74 -7.08
CA LYS A 121 6.20 -9.86 -5.63
C LYS A 121 6.72 -8.64 -4.89
N TYR A 122 7.93 -8.19 -5.20
CA TYR A 122 8.52 -7.02 -4.55
C TYR A 122 7.72 -5.75 -4.84
N LEU A 123 7.47 -5.43 -6.12
CA LEU A 123 6.85 -4.17 -6.52
C LEU A 123 5.42 -4.03 -6.02
N VAL A 124 4.63 -5.10 -6.01
CA VAL A 124 3.26 -5.08 -5.48
C VAL A 124 3.26 -5.24 -3.97
N GLY A 125 4.08 -6.15 -3.44
CA GLY A 125 4.18 -6.43 -2.00
C GLY A 125 4.59 -5.21 -1.18
N LYS A 126 5.51 -4.38 -1.70
CA LYS A 126 5.91 -3.13 -1.02
C LYS A 126 4.78 -2.11 -0.90
N GLU A 127 3.84 -2.08 -1.86
CA GLU A 127 2.67 -1.20 -1.78
C GLU A 127 1.66 -1.74 -0.77
N LEU A 128 1.42 -3.06 -0.79
CA LEU A 128 0.57 -3.72 0.22
C LEU A 128 1.16 -3.60 1.64
N ALA A 129 2.48 -3.51 1.78
CA ALA A 129 3.16 -3.35 3.06
C ALA A 129 2.83 -2.03 3.79
N LYS A 130 2.23 -1.06 3.08
CA LYS A 130 1.74 0.21 3.65
C LYS A 130 0.45 0.02 4.47
N LEU A 131 -0.28 -1.08 4.28
CA LEU A 131 -1.55 -1.33 4.94
C LEU A 131 -1.38 -1.67 6.43
N ASP A 132 -2.42 -1.40 7.24
CA ASP A 132 -2.44 -1.83 8.65
C ASP A 132 -2.37 -3.37 8.74
N PRO A 133 -1.58 -3.96 9.66
CA PRO A 133 -1.50 -5.41 9.83
C PRO A 133 -2.84 -6.13 9.97
N ILE A 134 -3.88 -5.47 10.50
CA ILE A 134 -5.21 -6.08 10.63
C ILE A 134 -5.82 -6.41 9.26
N ILE A 135 -5.51 -5.62 8.23
CA ILE A 135 -6.01 -5.82 6.85
C ILE A 135 -5.31 -7.02 6.21
N LEU A 136 -4.00 -7.16 6.42
CA LEU A 136 -3.20 -8.27 5.90
C LEU A 136 -3.35 -9.56 6.71
N SER A 137 -4.18 -9.54 7.76
CA SER A 137 -4.34 -10.69 8.65
C SER A 137 -5.01 -11.87 7.96
N THR A 138 -4.66 -13.09 8.40
CA THR A 138 -5.22 -14.34 7.88
C THR A 138 -6.71 -14.49 8.16
N ASN A 139 -7.28 -13.73 9.10
CA ASN A 139 -8.70 -13.79 9.48
C ASN A 139 -9.62 -13.44 8.29
N TRP A 140 -9.15 -12.60 7.38
CA TRP A 140 -9.88 -12.25 6.16
C TRP A 140 -9.73 -13.27 5.03
N ASN A 141 -8.87 -14.29 5.21
CA ASN A 141 -8.52 -15.31 4.21
C ASN A 141 -8.18 -14.71 2.82
N LEU A 142 -7.64 -13.48 2.78
CA LEU A 142 -7.33 -12.79 1.53
C LEU A 142 -6.19 -13.48 0.76
N ASN A 143 -5.36 -14.26 1.45
CA ASN A 143 -4.36 -15.11 0.81
C ASN A 143 -4.98 -16.20 -0.08
N SER A 144 -6.25 -16.57 0.16
CA SER A 144 -6.95 -17.60 -0.63
C SER A 144 -8.00 -17.03 -1.58
N VAL A 145 -8.59 -15.87 -1.24
CA VAL A 145 -9.72 -15.30 -2.00
C VAL A 145 -9.55 -13.84 -2.39
N GLY A 146 -8.37 -13.23 -2.21
CA GLY A 146 -8.08 -11.84 -2.56
C GLY A 146 -6.68 -11.70 -3.15
N ARG A 147 -6.28 -12.68 -3.96
CA ARG A 147 -4.92 -12.77 -4.52
C ARG A 147 -4.70 -11.68 -5.56
N VAL A 148 -3.47 -11.16 -5.60
CA VAL A 148 -3.04 -10.23 -6.64
C VAL A 148 -2.36 -11.00 -7.75
N ILE A 149 -2.96 -11.01 -8.94
CA ILE A 149 -2.35 -11.56 -10.14
C ILE A 149 -1.61 -10.44 -10.86
N VAL A 150 -0.28 -10.57 -10.93
CA VAL A 150 0.56 -9.67 -11.70
C VAL A 150 0.68 -10.15 -13.14
N THR A 151 0.53 -9.22 -14.08
CA THR A 151 0.73 -9.44 -15.52
C THR A 151 1.58 -8.33 -16.13
N ASN A 152 1.89 -8.40 -17.43
CA ASN A 152 2.46 -7.28 -18.19
C ASN A 152 1.41 -6.58 -19.03
N ASP A 153 1.74 -5.35 -19.45
CA ASP A 153 1.04 -4.48 -20.40
C ASP A 153 -0.31 -3.94 -19.89
N ASN A 154 -1.30 -4.80 -19.67
CA ASN A 154 -2.65 -4.44 -19.25
C ASN A 154 -3.39 -5.64 -18.63
N VAL A 155 -4.58 -5.39 -18.06
CA VAL A 155 -5.40 -6.45 -17.44
C VAL A 155 -5.85 -7.54 -18.42
N THR A 156 -6.02 -7.21 -19.72
CA THR A 156 -6.51 -8.16 -20.72
C THR A 156 -5.47 -9.20 -21.16
N THR A 157 -4.22 -9.03 -20.72
CA THR A 157 -3.19 -10.07 -20.83
C THR A 157 -3.49 -11.28 -19.95
N TYR A 158 -4.19 -11.07 -18.82
CA TYR A 158 -4.69 -12.15 -17.98
C TYR A 158 -6.18 -12.41 -18.26
N TRP A 159 -7.03 -11.40 -18.08
CA TRP A 159 -8.47 -11.50 -18.35
C TRP A 159 -8.79 -11.25 -19.81
N THR A 160 -8.48 -12.23 -20.66
CA THR A 160 -8.65 -12.13 -22.11
C THR A 160 -10.09 -11.89 -22.55
N HIS A 161 -11.06 -12.21 -21.69
CA HIS A 161 -12.48 -11.98 -21.95
C HIS A 161 -12.87 -10.48 -21.97
N LEU A 162 -12.01 -9.60 -21.43
CA LEU A 162 -12.21 -8.15 -21.42
C LEU A 162 -11.60 -7.42 -22.63
N LYS A 163 -10.98 -8.14 -23.58
CA LYS A 163 -10.40 -7.51 -24.77
C LYS A 163 -11.45 -6.78 -25.61
N GLY A 164 -11.18 -5.52 -25.93
CA GLY A 164 -12.07 -4.62 -26.66
C GLY A 164 -13.30 -4.18 -25.88
N VAL A 165 -13.46 -4.58 -24.62
CA VAL A 165 -14.61 -4.22 -23.79
C VAL A 165 -14.40 -2.81 -23.23
N PRO A 166 -15.36 -1.88 -23.40
CA PRO A 166 -15.30 -0.55 -22.83
C PRO A 166 -15.21 -0.58 -21.30
N VAL A 167 -14.47 0.36 -20.72
CA VAL A 167 -14.29 0.46 -19.27
C VAL A 167 -15.33 1.41 -18.72
N ARG A 168 -16.03 0.96 -17.68
CA ARG A 168 -17.02 1.80 -16.98
C ARG A 168 -16.36 3.08 -16.45
N GLY A 169 -17.08 4.20 -16.52
CA GLY A 169 -16.66 5.47 -15.94
C GLY A 169 -15.55 6.21 -16.71
N HIS A 170 -15.05 5.62 -17.80
CA HIS A 170 -14.04 6.22 -18.66
C HIS A 170 -14.67 6.87 -19.91
N PRO A 171 -13.98 7.84 -20.55
CA PRO A 171 -14.43 8.41 -21.82
C PRO A 171 -14.59 7.36 -22.93
N ASP A 172 -15.44 7.67 -23.91
CA ASP A 172 -15.65 6.84 -25.09
C ASP A 172 -14.33 6.49 -25.78
N GLY A 173 -14.17 5.21 -26.14
CA GLY A 173 -12.98 4.68 -26.80
C GLY A 173 -11.92 4.09 -25.85
N VAL A 174 -12.07 4.24 -24.53
CA VAL A 174 -11.22 3.57 -23.54
C VAL A 174 -11.73 2.14 -23.29
N THR A 175 -10.87 1.15 -23.51
CA THR A 175 -11.15 -0.27 -23.26
C THR A 175 -10.23 -0.84 -22.20
N TRP A 176 -10.56 -2.03 -21.69
CA TRP A 176 -9.73 -2.72 -20.70
C TRP A 176 -8.30 -2.99 -21.22
N ASP A 177 -8.08 -2.94 -22.53
CA ASP A 177 -6.74 -3.08 -23.16
C ASP A 177 -5.78 -1.93 -22.82
N SER A 178 -6.28 -0.82 -22.25
CA SER A 178 -5.43 0.26 -21.75
C SER A 178 -5.38 0.36 -20.23
N ILE A 179 -6.09 -0.51 -19.51
CA ILE A 179 -6.23 -0.39 -18.06
C ILE A 179 -5.15 -1.23 -17.35
N PRO A 180 -4.41 -0.63 -16.39
CA PRO A 180 -3.33 -1.33 -15.70
C PRO A 180 -3.76 -2.06 -14.43
N GLY A 181 -5.00 -1.88 -13.94
CA GLY A 181 -5.46 -2.52 -12.71
C GLY A 181 -6.96 -2.81 -12.74
N ALA A 182 -7.36 -3.88 -12.06
CA ALA A 182 -8.77 -4.19 -11.89
C ALA A 182 -9.01 -5.01 -10.61
N GLY A 183 -9.79 -4.45 -9.70
CA GLY A 183 -10.17 -5.08 -8.43
C GLY A 183 -11.36 -6.03 -8.58
N SER A 184 -11.14 -7.33 -8.33
CA SER A 184 -12.14 -8.40 -8.11
C SER A 184 -13.55 -8.14 -8.68
N PRO A 185 -13.71 -8.00 -10.02
CA PRO A 185 -15.00 -7.75 -10.65
C PRO A 185 -15.99 -8.88 -10.34
N ASP A 186 -17.27 -8.67 -10.65
CA ASP A 186 -18.30 -9.66 -10.36
C ASP A 186 -17.97 -11.03 -10.96
N GLY A 187 -18.07 -12.08 -10.13
CA GLY A 187 -17.65 -13.44 -10.49
C GLY A 187 -16.18 -13.76 -10.20
N GLU A 188 -15.33 -12.76 -10.00
CA GLU A 188 -13.90 -12.94 -9.71
C GLU A 188 -13.57 -12.63 -8.24
N ASN A 189 -12.61 -13.37 -7.69
CA ASN A 189 -12.07 -13.17 -6.33
C ASN A 189 -10.60 -12.69 -6.37
N GLU A 190 -10.04 -12.55 -7.57
CA GLU A 190 -8.66 -12.12 -7.78
C GLU A 190 -8.69 -10.68 -8.28
N LEU A 191 -7.66 -9.90 -7.93
CA LEU A 191 -7.41 -8.62 -8.58
C LEU A 191 -6.19 -8.72 -9.49
N VAL A 192 -6.17 -7.90 -10.53
CA VAL A 192 -5.10 -7.91 -11.53
C VAL A 192 -4.34 -6.59 -11.48
N ILE A 193 -3.01 -6.68 -11.49
CA ILE A 193 -2.11 -5.53 -11.63
C ILE A 193 -1.18 -5.79 -12.82
N ALA A 194 -1.21 -4.92 -13.81
CA ALA A 194 -0.29 -4.94 -14.93
C ALA A 194 0.92 -4.06 -14.64
N LEU A 195 2.12 -4.63 -14.76
CA LEU A 195 3.37 -3.88 -14.74
C LEU A 195 3.78 -3.49 -16.16
N THR A 196 4.54 -2.42 -16.24
CA THR A 196 5.15 -1.95 -17.50
C THR A 196 6.65 -1.74 -17.31
N LYS A 197 7.38 -1.61 -18.41
CA LYS A 197 8.79 -1.23 -18.37
C LYS A 197 8.91 0.28 -18.47
N ASN A 198 9.73 0.87 -17.61
CA ASN A 198 10.13 2.26 -17.73
C ASN A 198 11.10 2.47 -18.90
N ASN A 199 11.53 3.72 -19.13
CA ASN A 199 12.46 4.08 -20.22
C ASN A 199 13.85 3.41 -20.11
N LYS A 200 14.18 2.80 -18.96
CA LYS A 200 15.41 2.06 -18.73
C LYS A 200 15.23 0.54 -18.90
N GLY A 201 14.02 0.08 -19.23
CA GLY A 201 13.70 -1.34 -19.35
C GLY A 201 13.41 -2.04 -18.01
N GLU A 202 13.34 -1.29 -16.91
CA GLU A 202 13.04 -1.82 -15.58
C GLU A 202 11.52 -1.92 -15.38
N TRP A 203 11.05 -3.01 -14.77
CA TRP A 203 9.63 -3.13 -14.44
C TRP A 203 9.23 -2.11 -13.38
N THR A 204 8.03 -1.56 -13.53
CA THR A 204 7.44 -0.61 -12.61
C THR A 204 5.92 -0.79 -12.60
N ILE A 205 5.31 -0.42 -11.49
CA ILE A 205 3.87 -0.10 -11.49
C ILE A 205 3.72 1.15 -12.39
N PRO A 206 2.85 1.11 -13.41
CA PRO A 206 2.65 2.24 -14.31
C PRO A 206 2.20 3.47 -13.52
N LYS A 207 2.76 4.62 -13.87
CA LYS A 207 2.35 5.92 -13.31
C LYS A 207 1.47 6.61 -14.34
N GLY A 208 0.22 6.90 -13.97
CA GLY A 208 -0.76 7.54 -14.86
C GLY A 208 -1.63 6.53 -15.62
N ASN A 209 -2.75 7.01 -16.18
CA ASN A 209 -3.83 6.23 -16.81
C ASN A 209 -4.74 5.39 -15.89
N HIS A 210 -4.71 5.63 -14.57
CA HIS A 210 -5.59 4.96 -13.61
C HIS A 210 -6.17 5.87 -12.52
N GLY A 211 -5.92 7.19 -12.58
CA GLY A 211 -6.54 8.22 -11.72
C GLY A 211 -6.21 8.19 -10.21
N SER A 212 -5.70 7.06 -9.69
CA SER A 212 -5.53 6.80 -8.26
C SER A 212 -4.21 7.28 -7.67
N SER A 213 -4.24 7.68 -6.39
CA SER A 213 -3.04 7.94 -5.58
C SER A 213 -2.11 6.74 -5.46
N ASN A 214 -2.64 5.51 -5.47
CA ASN A 214 -1.87 4.27 -5.45
C ASN A 214 -2.66 3.14 -6.11
N LEU A 215 -2.25 2.73 -7.31
CA LEU A 215 -2.94 1.70 -8.10
C LEU A 215 -3.15 0.41 -7.32
N VAL A 216 -2.10 -0.13 -6.70
CA VAL A 216 -2.18 -1.43 -6.02
C VAL A 216 -3.16 -1.36 -4.85
N ILE A 217 -3.06 -0.32 -4.03
CA ILE A 217 -3.94 -0.17 -2.87
C ILE A 217 -5.38 0.10 -3.30
N HIS A 218 -5.60 0.86 -4.38
CA HIS A 218 -6.93 1.12 -4.92
C HIS A 218 -7.63 -0.16 -5.39
N GLU A 219 -6.97 -0.96 -6.23
CA GLU A 219 -7.57 -2.23 -6.70
C GLU A 219 -7.73 -3.24 -5.55
N PHE A 220 -6.82 -3.20 -4.59
CA PHE A 220 -6.95 -4.00 -3.37
C PHE A 220 -8.14 -3.56 -2.52
N ALA A 221 -8.42 -2.26 -2.44
CA ALA A 221 -9.55 -1.73 -1.70
C ALA A 221 -10.89 -2.14 -2.31
N HIS A 222 -11.03 -2.22 -3.64
CA HIS A 222 -12.22 -2.84 -4.28
C HIS A 222 -12.43 -4.31 -3.83
N THR A 223 -11.33 -5.04 -3.69
CA THR A 223 -11.37 -6.43 -3.21
C THR A 223 -11.77 -6.51 -1.74
N LEU A 224 -11.27 -5.61 -0.89
CA LEU A 224 -11.70 -5.49 0.51
C LEU A 224 -13.17 -5.10 0.62
N ASP A 225 -13.59 -4.13 -0.19
CA ASP A 225 -14.96 -3.62 -0.23
C ASP A 225 -15.94 -4.78 -0.37
N LYS A 226 -15.73 -5.61 -1.39
CA LYS A 226 -16.53 -6.79 -1.69
C LYS A 226 -16.38 -7.89 -0.65
N LEU A 227 -15.16 -8.38 -0.44
CA LEU A 227 -14.96 -9.66 0.27
C LEU A 227 -14.98 -9.51 1.79
N VAL A 228 -14.33 -8.47 2.30
CA VAL A 228 -14.31 -8.19 3.74
C VAL A 228 -15.66 -7.64 4.17
N GLY A 229 -16.26 -6.74 3.38
CA GLY A 229 -17.62 -6.28 3.62
C GLY A 229 -18.62 -7.43 3.72
N GLN A 230 -18.61 -8.35 2.74
CA GLN A 230 -19.51 -9.50 2.75
C GLN A 230 -19.36 -10.36 3.99
N ARG A 231 -18.14 -10.52 4.51
CA ARG A 231 -17.89 -11.29 5.75
C ARG A 231 -18.29 -10.56 7.02
N LEU A 232 -18.10 -9.25 7.05
CA LEU A 232 -18.41 -8.43 8.22
C LEU A 232 -19.91 -8.29 8.42
N ASP A 233 -20.61 -7.85 7.39
CA ASP A 233 -22.02 -7.40 7.49
C ASP A 233 -22.90 -7.90 6.34
N GLY A 234 -22.41 -8.82 5.49
CA GLY A 234 -23.17 -9.34 4.36
C GLY A 234 -23.39 -8.34 3.23
N ARG A 235 -22.58 -7.28 3.13
CA ARG A 235 -22.65 -6.22 2.10
C ARG A 235 -21.29 -5.58 1.84
N LYS A 236 -21.12 -4.89 0.71
CA LYS A 236 -19.93 -4.06 0.44
C LYS A 236 -19.67 -3.01 1.55
N LEU A 237 -18.42 -2.74 1.90
CA LEU A 237 -18.02 -1.67 2.83
C LEU A 237 -18.45 -0.27 2.35
N SER A 238 -18.39 -0.01 1.05
CA SER A 238 -18.87 1.19 0.36
C SER A 238 -20.39 1.37 0.47
N LYS A 239 -21.11 0.32 0.86
CA LYS A 239 -22.55 0.32 1.15
C LYS A 239 -22.87 0.39 2.64
N ASP A 240 -21.86 0.61 3.49
CA ASP A 240 -22.06 0.92 4.90
C ASP A 240 -22.72 2.32 5.03
N PRO A 241 -23.84 2.46 5.77
CA PRO A 241 -24.48 3.75 6.01
C PRO A 241 -23.52 4.79 6.61
N GLU A 242 -22.57 4.34 7.42
CA GLU A 242 -21.55 5.21 8.00
C GLU A 242 -20.56 5.70 6.94
N PHE A 243 -20.20 4.85 5.96
CA PHE A 243 -19.38 5.29 4.83
C PHE A 243 -20.13 6.33 3.99
N TYR A 244 -21.38 6.05 3.63
CA TYR A 244 -22.22 6.99 2.87
C TYR A 244 -22.31 8.36 3.55
N ARG A 245 -22.50 8.41 4.87
CA ARG A 245 -22.54 9.67 5.63
C ARG A 245 -21.25 10.47 5.47
N ASN A 246 -20.10 9.81 5.57
CA ASN A 246 -18.80 10.47 5.45
C ASN A 246 -18.52 10.90 4.01
N TRP A 247 -18.81 10.05 3.03
CA TRP A 247 -18.76 10.41 1.62
C TRP A 247 -19.63 11.63 1.30
N TYR A 248 -20.88 11.66 1.79
CA TYR A 248 -21.80 12.77 1.57
C TYR A 248 -21.29 14.07 2.21
N ASN A 249 -20.62 14.03 3.36
CA ASN A 249 -20.02 15.21 3.97
C ASN A 249 -18.85 15.76 3.15
N ASP A 250 -17.99 14.90 2.59
CA ASP A 250 -16.94 15.33 1.66
C ASP A 250 -17.54 15.88 0.35
N TYR A 251 -18.59 15.24 -0.19
CA TYR A 251 -19.33 15.73 -1.34
C TYR A 251 -19.94 17.13 -1.09
N GLN A 252 -20.71 17.30 -0.01
CA GLN A 252 -21.38 18.56 0.34
C GLN A 252 -20.41 19.68 0.67
N SER A 253 -19.21 19.36 1.18
CA SER A 253 -18.17 20.35 1.43
C SER A 253 -17.38 20.74 0.18
N GLY A 254 -17.76 20.22 -1.01
CA GLY A 254 -17.12 20.53 -2.28
C GLY A 254 -15.72 19.93 -2.43
N LYS A 255 -15.44 18.86 -1.68
CA LYS A 255 -14.14 18.19 -1.67
C LYS A 255 -14.01 17.07 -2.69
N ILE A 256 -15.12 16.41 -3.02
CA ILE A 256 -15.21 15.46 -4.12
C ILE A 256 -15.64 16.25 -5.35
N THR A 257 -14.70 16.54 -6.25
CA THR A 257 -14.94 17.45 -7.39
C THR A 257 -14.88 16.75 -8.74
N GLU A 258 -14.19 15.61 -8.80
CA GLU A 258 -14.00 14.84 -10.02
C GLU A 258 -15.28 14.06 -10.33
N GLN A 259 -15.80 14.24 -11.55
CA GLN A 259 -17.04 13.60 -12.00
C GLN A 259 -17.02 12.08 -11.82
N TYR A 260 -15.87 11.44 -11.96
CA TYR A 260 -15.70 9.99 -11.75
C TYR A 260 -16.21 9.51 -10.38
N TYR A 261 -16.00 10.30 -9.32
CA TYR A 261 -16.43 9.98 -7.95
C TYR A 261 -17.86 10.47 -7.64
N LEU A 262 -18.57 10.98 -8.65
CA LEU A 262 -19.93 11.54 -8.54
C LEU A 262 -20.94 10.80 -9.43
N GLN A 263 -20.51 9.81 -10.23
CA GLN A 263 -21.34 9.20 -11.28
C GLN A 263 -22.38 8.19 -10.76
N PRO A 264 -23.56 8.12 -11.43
CA PRO A 264 -24.41 9.22 -11.88
C PRO A 264 -25.37 9.69 -10.77
N GLU A 265 -25.89 10.92 -10.91
CA GLU A 265 -26.92 11.47 -10.03
C GLU A 265 -28.11 10.48 -9.92
N ASN A 266 -28.47 10.12 -8.69
CA ASN A 266 -29.51 9.15 -8.31
C ASN A 266 -29.12 7.66 -8.31
N ASN A 267 -27.88 7.29 -8.69
CA ASN A 267 -27.31 5.99 -8.37
C ASN A 267 -25.83 6.12 -7.98
N TYR A 268 -25.59 6.43 -6.71
CA TYR A 268 -24.24 6.62 -6.17
C TYR A 268 -23.48 5.31 -5.91
N GLU A 269 -23.98 4.15 -6.32
CA GLU A 269 -23.30 2.87 -6.07
C GLU A 269 -21.85 2.88 -6.54
N ASN A 270 -21.66 3.26 -7.80
CA ASN A 270 -20.33 3.27 -8.41
C ASN A 270 -19.49 4.40 -7.81
N ALA A 271 -20.08 5.59 -7.62
CA ALA A 271 -19.42 6.70 -6.94
C ALA A 271 -18.90 6.31 -5.55
N LEU A 272 -19.68 5.59 -4.76
CA LEU A 272 -19.30 5.15 -3.42
C LEU A 272 -18.18 4.10 -3.46
N GLU A 273 -18.28 3.12 -4.34
CA GLU A 273 -17.25 2.09 -4.55
C GLU A 273 -15.90 2.71 -4.93
N GLU A 274 -15.87 3.56 -5.96
CA GLU A 274 -14.64 4.25 -6.41
C GLU A 274 -14.11 5.22 -5.35
N SER A 275 -15.00 5.94 -4.65
CA SER A 275 -14.60 6.85 -3.57
C SER A 275 -14.05 6.11 -2.36
N PHE A 276 -14.57 4.91 -2.07
CA PHE A 276 -14.05 4.06 -1.01
C PHE A 276 -12.63 3.61 -1.37
N ALA A 277 -12.46 3.05 -2.58
CA ALA A 277 -11.17 2.56 -3.04
C ALA A 277 -10.12 3.67 -3.08
N GLU A 278 -10.47 4.83 -3.62
CA GLU A 278 -9.56 5.97 -3.68
C GLU A 278 -9.29 6.59 -2.31
N GLY A 279 -10.31 6.75 -1.48
CA GLY A 279 -10.13 7.22 -0.10
C GLY A 279 -9.19 6.32 0.71
N PHE A 280 -9.28 5.01 0.49
CA PHE A 280 -8.41 4.02 1.11
C PHE A 280 -6.98 4.09 0.61
N ALA A 281 -6.79 4.21 -0.71
CA ALA A 281 -5.48 4.45 -1.31
C ALA A 281 -4.84 5.73 -0.77
N LYS A 282 -5.59 6.84 -0.73
CA LYS A 282 -5.11 8.13 -0.20
C LYS A 282 -4.73 8.06 1.28
N TYR A 283 -5.52 7.33 2.08
CA TYR A 283 -5.26 7.17 3.52
C TYR A 283 -3.93 6.46 3.78
N PHE A 284 -3.71 5.30 3.15
CA PHE A 284 -2.50 4.50 3.38
C PHE A 284 -1.27 5.03 2.65
N GLU A 285 -1.42 5.69 1.50
CA GLU A 285 -0.28 6.35 0.83
C GLU A 285 0.33 7.45 1.70
N ASN A 286 -0.50 8.15 2.48
CA ASN A 286 -0.05 9.21 3.39
C ASN A 286 0.26 8.71 4.82
N ASN A 287 0.46 7.40 5.03
CA ASN A 287 0.71 6.81 6.36
C ASN A 287 -0.36 7.21 7.41
N GLY A 288 -1.62 7.31 7.00
CA GLY A 288 -2.72 7.77 7.85
C GLY A 288 -2.65 9.26 8.24
N ARG A 289 -1.67 10.03 7.74
CA ARG A 289 -1.58 11.48 7.94
C ARG A 289 -2.47 12.18 6.93
N VAL A 290 -3.69 12.49 7.37
CA VAL A 290 -4.71 13.18 6.57
C VAL A 290 -4.51 14.71 6.58
N THR A 291 -3.48 15.21 7.26
CA THR A 291 -3.36 16.65 7.58
C THR A 291 -2.75 17.46 6.43
N SER A 292 -3.46 17.48 5.29
CA SER A 292 -3.52 18.60 4.34
C SER A 292 -4.42 18.35 3.10
N TYR A 293 -5.19 17.25 2.97
CA TYR A 293 -5.79 16.88 1.67
C TYR A 293 -7.29 16.53 1.65
N ASP A 294 -7.91 17.01 0.57
CA ASP A 294 -9.14 16.62 -0.13
C ASP A 294 -10.27 15.98 0.67
N TRP A 295 -10.25 14.71 1.09
CA TRP A 295 -11.45 13.99 1.63
C TRP A 295 -11.34 13.63 3.13
N PRO A 296 -11.48 14.60 4.05
CA PRO A 296 -11.29 14.39 5.48
C PRO A 296 -12.32 13.45 6.11
N TYR A 297 -13.57 13.45 5.66
CA TYR A 297 -14.61 12.62 6.28
C TYR A 297 -14.45 11.16 5.92
N ILE A 298 -14.20 10.84 4.64
CA ILE A 298 -13.86 9.48 4.19
C ILE A 298 -12.61 8.97 4.91
N SER A 299 -11.58 9.79 5.05
CA SER A 299 -10.37 9.40 5.76
C SER A 299 -10.65 9.11 7.24
N SER A 300 -11.53 9.88 7.88
CA SER A 300 -11.98 9.62 9.25
C SER A 300 -12.75 8.31 9.36
N TYR A 301 -13.63 8.00 8.40
CA TYR A 301 -14.31 6.69 8.34
C TYR A 301 -13.27 5.56 8.32
N ILE A 302 -12.27 5.64 7.45
CA ILE A 302 -11.28 4.56 7.30
C ILE A 302 -10.49 4.39 8.60
N GLY A 303 -9.86 5.46 9.10
CA GLY A 303 -8.98 5.39 10.26
C GLY A 303 -9.68 5.12 11.59
N ASN A 304 -10.89 5.67 11.79
CA ASN A 304 -11.54 5.64 13.11
C ASN A 304 -12.69 4.62 13.19
N TYR A 305 -13.42 4.42 12.10
CA TYR A 305 -14.58 3.52 12.09
C TYR A 305 -14.21 2.15 11.54
N LEU A 306 -13.72 2.07 10.29
CA LEU A 306 -13.41 0.80 9.64
C LEU A 306 -12.29 0.07 10.38
N MET A 307 -11.16 0.72 10.66
CA MET A 307 -10.05 0.05 11.37
C MET A 307 -10.45 -0.46 12.75
N LYS A 308 -11.32 0.26 13.47
CA LYS A 308 -11.86 -0.21 14.74
C LYS A 308 -12.75 -1.44 14.54
N LYS A 309 -13.67 -1.37 13.58
CA LYS A 309 -14.59 -2.46 13.24
C LYS A 309 -13.86 -3.74 12.83
N LEU A 310 -12.75 -3.62 12.11
CA LEU A 310 -11.89 -4.76 11.75
C LEU A 310 -11.17 -5.37 12.96
N LYS A 311 -10.80 -4.55 13.97
CA LYS A 311 -10.12 -5.02 15.19
C LYS A 311 -11.06 -5.71 16.17
N ASP A 312 -12.34 -5.33 16.16
CA ASP A 312 -13.38 -5.90 17.04
C ASP A 312 -13.90 -7.27 16.57
N LYS A 313 -13.34 -7.84 15.49
CA LYS A 313 -13.77 -9.09 14.83
C LYS A 313 -12.64 -10.11 14.79
#